data_AF-A0A9P9D778-F1
#
_entry.id   AF-A0A9P9D778-F1
#
_cell.length_a   1.000
_cell.length_b   1.000
_cell.length_c   1.000
_cell.angle_alpha   90.00
_cell.angle_beta   90.00
_cell.angle_gamma   90.00
#
_symmetry.space_group_name_H-M   'P 1'
#
loop_
_entity.id
_entity.type
_entity.pdbx_description
1 polymer ?
#
loop_
_entity_poly.entity_id
_entity_poly.type
_entity_poly.pdbx_seq_one_letter_code
_entity_poly.pdbx_strand_id
1 'polypeptide(L)'
;LLTDAGAISTKSPVLSPGNITIPFTNALSGVGISEDKCWIMWQKKRLLWLPAPFRPTCSKVSGLSVIIGCSSGRVIIMRFVDLWLLD
;
A
#
# COMPACT_ATOMS: atom_id res chain seq x y z
N LEU A 1 10.65 -6.87 -25.86
CA LEU A 1 10.71 -7.39 -24.48
C LEU A 1 9.34 -7.16 -23.85
N LEU A 2 8.46 -8.17 -23.89
CA LEU A 2 7.14 -8.13 -23.26
C LEU A 2 7.31 -8.53 -21.79
N THR A 3 7.01 -7.62 -20.86
CA THR A 3 6.94 -7.96 -19.44
C THR A 3 5.60 -8.61 -19.17
N ASP A 4 5.61 -9.89 -18.84
CA ASP A 4 4.44 -10.64 -18.42
C ASP A 4 4.07 -10.23 -16.98
N ALA A 5 2.92 -9.57 -16.81
CA ALA A 5 2.45 -9.10 -15.50
C ALA A 5 1.48 -10.14 -14.90
N GLY A 6 1.97 -10.96 -13.97
CA GLY A 6 1.13 -11.88 -13.20
C GLY A 6 0.35 -11.14 -12.10
N ALA A 7 -0.97 -11.31 -12.07
CA ALA A 7 -1.82 -10.79 -10.99
C ALA A 7 -2.04 -11.87 -9.92
N ILE A 8 -1.72 -11.58 -8.66
CA ILE A 8 -2.13 -12.42 -7.53
C ILE A 8 -3.47 -11.91 -6.98
N SER A 9 -4.52 -12.71 -7.14
CA SER A 9 -5.85 -12.39 -6.62
C SER A 9 -5.86 -12.54 -5.10
N THR A 10 -5.74 -11.42 -4.39
CA THR A 10 -6.12 -11.36 -2.99
C THR A 10 -7.64 -11.26 -2.97
N LYS A 11 -8.33 -12.26 -2.41
CA LYS A 11 -9.80 -12.28 -2.33
C LYS A 11 -10.30 -10.97 -1.71
N SER A 12 -10.79 -10.06 -2.54
CA SER A 12 -11.62 -8.95 -2.08
C SER A 12 -12.99 -9.53 -1.73
N PRO A 13 -13.67 -9.03 -0.67
CA PRO A 13 -15.04 -9.41 -0.42
C PRO A 13 -15.86 -9.01 -1.66
N VAL A 14 -16.59 -9.98 -2.21
CA VAL A 14 -17.40 -9.83 -3.41
C VAL A 14 -18.45 -8.75 -3.16
N LEU A 15 -18.35 -7.61 -3.86
CA LEU A 15 -19.45 -6.65 -3.94
C LEU A 15 -20.44 -7.18 -4.97
N SER A 16 -21.51 -7.83 -4.48
CA SER A 16 -22.69 -8.12 -5.29
C SER A 16 -23.42 -6.81 -5.61
N PRO A 17 -24.09 -6.68 -6.78
CA PRO A 17 -24.90 -5.52 -7.10
C PRO A 17 -26.23 -5.63 -6.34
N GLY A 18 -26.17 -5.37 -5.03
CA GLY A 18 -27.30 -5.47 -4.13
C GLY A 18 -27.07 -4.52 -2.98
N ASN A 19 -28.07 -3.68 -2.73
CA ASN A 19 -28.07 -2.47 -1.91
C ASN A 19 -27.80 -2.74 -0.40
N ILE A 20 -26.62 -3.26 -0.06
CA ILE A 20 -26.19 -3.44 1.33
C ILE A 20 -25.14 -2.37 1.61
N THR A 21 -25.60 -1.31 2.26
CA THR A 21 -24.77 -0.41 3.08
C THR A 21 -24.03 -1.23 4.12
N ILE A 22 -22.89 -1.81 3.77
CA ILE A 22 -21.82 -1.96 4.75
C ILE A 22 -21.28 -0.55 4.96
N PRO A 23 -21.45 0.07 6.13
CA PRO A 23 -20.68 1.27 6.42
C PRO A 23 -19.24 0.88 6.15
N PHE A 24 -18.56 1.58 5.24
CA PHE A 24 -17.12 1.49 5.14
C PHE A 24 -16.61 1.95 6.50
N THR A 25 -16.45 1.00 7.43
CA THR A 25 -16.07 1.26 8.80
C THR A 25 -14.64 1.78 8.76
N ASN A 26 -14.49 3.10 8.66
CA ASN A 26 -13.33 3.88 9.08
C ASN A 26 -11.93 3.23 8.91
N ALA A 27 -11.64 2.56 7.80
CA ALA A 27 -10.33 1.96 7.56
C ALA A 27 -9.35 2.96 6.91
N LEU A 28 -9.42 4.23 7.32
CA LEU A 28 -8.34 5.21 7.14
C LEU A 28 -7.19 4.97 8.15
N SER A 29 -7.22 3.84 8.85
CA SER A 29 -6.17 3.35 9.73
C SER A 29 -5.28 2.37 8.99
N GLY A 30 -4.16 2.85 8.42
CA GLY A 30 -3.24 1.96 7.72
C GLY A 30 -2.08 2.68 7.04
N VAL A 31 -1.16 1.86 6.52
CA VAL A 31 -0.06 2.32 5.67
C VAL A 31 -0.57 2.66 4.28
N GLY A 32 -0.01 3.69 3.65
CA GLY A 32 -0.31 4.07 2.27
C GLY A 32 0.88 4.72 1.58
N ILE A 33 0.68 5.14 0.34
CA ILE A 33 1.64 5.95 -0.42
C ILE A 33 0.87 7.21 -0.86
N SER A 34 1.51 8.38 -0.76
CA SER A 34 0.91 9.63 -1.22
C SER A 34 0.73 9.65 -2.74
N GLU A 35 -0.21 10.47 -3.22
CA GLU A 35 -0.49 10.63 -4.66
C GLU A 35 0.73 11.12 -5.45
N ASP A 36 1.50 12.04 -4.87
CA ASP A 36 2.78 12.52 -5.44
C ASP A 36 3.91 11.47 -5.36
N LYS A 37 3.65 10.30 -4.78
CA LYS A 37 4.57 9.18 -4.57
C LYS A 37 5.80 9.52 -3.73
N CYS A 38 5.80 10.66 -3.06
CA CYS A 38 6.95 11.14 -2.30
C CYS A 38 6.92 10.70 -0.83
N TRP A 39 5.80 10.16 -0.34
CA TRP A 39 5.64 9.77 1.04
C TRP A 39 5.04 8.38 1.20
N ILE A 40 5.60 7.61 2.13
CA ILE A 40 4.83 6.58 2.84
C ILE A 40 3.98 7.28 3.89
N MET A 41 2.71 6.91 3.93
CA MET A 41 1.69 7.51 4.76
C MET A 41 1.28 6.54 5.87
N TRP A 42 0.96 7.06 7.04
CA TRP A 42 0.29 6.34 8.13
C TRP A 42 -0.91 7.17 8.59
N GLN A 43 -2.12 6.60 8.53
CA GLN A 43 -3.34 7.30 8.96
C GLN A 43 -3.49 8.71 8.33
N LYS A 44 -3.24 8.83 7.01
CA LYS A 44 -3.18 10.08 6.25
C LYS A 44 -2.09 11.10 6.65
N LYS A 45 -1.19 10.74 7.56
CA LYS A 45 -0.02 11.56 7.90
C LYS A 45 1.22 11.06 7.17
N ARG A 46 2.12 11.98 6.86
CA ARG A 46 3.43 11.69 6.26
C ARG A 46 4.32 10.98 7.28
N LEU A 47 4.73 9.76 6.98
CA LEU A 47 5.57 8.95 7.86
C LEU A 47 7.03 8.94 7.39
N LEU A 48 7.26 8.61 6.12
CA LEU A 48 8.61 8.49 5.55
C LEU A 48 8.68 9.16 4.19
N TRP A 49 9.62 10.09 4.03
CA TRP A 49 9.92 10.70 2.74
C TRP A 49 10.70 9.73 1.85
N LEU A 50 10.35 9.68 0.57
CA LEU A 50 11.04 8.92 -0.47
C LEU A 50 11.88 9.86 -1.34
N PRO A 51 13.22 9.80 -1.22
CA PRO A 51 14.12 10.42 -2.18
C PRO A 51 13.79 9.96 -3.61
N ALA A 52 14.04 10.83 -4.60
CA ALA A 52 13.66 10.58 -6.00
C ALA A 52 14.06 9.19 -6.56
N PRO A 53 15.26 8.63 -6.29
CA PRO A 53 15.66 7.31 -6.79
C PRO A 53 14.82 6.13 -6.24
N PHE A 54 14.09 6.35 -5.14
CA PHE A 54 13.31 5.33 -4.44
C PHE A 54 11.80 5.52 -4.61
N ARG A 55 11.37 6.48 -5.43
CA ARG A 55 9.95 6.70 -5.70
C ARG A 55 9.40 5.56 -6.57
N PRO A 56 8.18 5.06 -6.30
CA PRO A 56 7.62 3.90 -6.97
C PRO A 56 7.29 4.16 -8.44
N THR A 57 7.81 3.31 -9.31
CA THR A 57 7.22 3.07 -10.65
C THR A 57 6.04 2.11 -10.54
N CYS A 58 6.14 1.13 -9.62
CA CYS A 58 5.06 0.27 -9.18
C CYS A 58 5.10 0.10 -7.66
N SER A 59 3.95 -0.20 -7.04
CA SER A 59 3.88 -0.44 -5.60
C SER A 59 2.70 -1.34 -5.22
N LYS A 60 2.81 -1.97 -4.05
CA LYS A 60 1.72 -2.70 -3.41
C LYS A 60 1.77 -2.47 -1.91
N VAL A 61 0.60 -2.23 -1.32
CA VAL A 61 0.42 -2.18 0.13
C VAL A 61 -0.45 -3.35 0.54
N SER A 62 -0.05 -4.06 1.59
CA SER A 62 -0.80 -5.18 2.16
C SER A 62 -0.65 -5.15 3.67
N GLY A 63 -1.70 -4.74 4.39
CA GLY A 63 -1.65 -4.53 5.83
C GLY A 63 -0.58 -3.50 6.22
N LEU A 64 0.40 -3.92 7.03
CA LEU A 64 1.53 -3.09 7.47
C LEU A 64 2.76 -3.21 6.56
N SER A 65 2.64 -3.85 5.40
CA SER A 65 3.75 -4.04 4.47
C SER A 65 3.59 -3.18 3.21
N VAL A 66 4.70 -2.59 2.77
CA VAL A 66 4.82 -1.82 1.53
C VAL A 66 5.92 -2.41 0.68
N ILE A 67 5.62 -2.62 -0.59
CA ILE A 67 6.58 -3.04 -1.61
C ILE A 67 6.64 -1.95 -2.67
N ILE A 68 7.87 -1.52 -3.01
CA ILE A 68 8.15 -0.48 -4.01
C ILE A 68 9.08 -1.08 -5.06
N GLY A 69 8.68 -1.00 -6.33
CA GLY A 69 9.60 -1.12 -7.46
C GLY A 69 10.13 0.24 -7.86
N CYS A 70 11.45 0.39 -7.94
CA CYS A 70 12.12 1.63 -8.33
C CYS A 70 12.48 1.60 -9.83
N SER A 71 12.68 2.77 -10.44
CA SER A 71 13.15 2.88 -11.84
C SER A 71 14.53 2.26 -12.08
N SER A 72 15.34 2.09 -11.03
CA SER A 72 16.63 1.40 -11.08
C SER A 72 16.53 -0.13 -11.19
N GLY A 73 15.32 -0.69 -11.15
CA GLY A 73 15.10 -2.14 -11.08
C GLY A 73 15.21 -2.72 -9.66
N ARG A 74 15.54 -1.91 -8.65
CA ARG A 74 15.57 -2.34 -7.24
C ARG A 74 14.17 -2.43 -6.66
N VAL A 75 13.97 -3.39 -5.76
CA VAL A 75 12.74 -3.55 -4.98
C VAL A 75 13.02 -3.26 -3.52
N ILE A 76 12.19 -2.43 -2.90
CA ILE A 76 12.24 -2.10 -1.47
C ILE A 76 11.03 -2.73 -0.79
N ILE A 77 11.26 -3.45 0.30
CA ILE A 77 10.22 -4.06 1.12
C ILE A 77 10.32 -3.47 2.51
N MET A 78 9.22 -2.91 3.00
CA MET A 78 9.11 -2.34 4.34
C MET A 78 7.96 -3.02 5.07
N ARG A 79 8.18 -3.39 6.34
CA ARG A 79 7.13 -3.86 7.24
C ARG A 79 7.13 -2.98 8.48
N PHE A 80 6.00 -2.38 8.77
CA PHE A 80 5.76 -1.62 9.98
C PHE A 80 5.20 -2.57 11.05
N VAL A 81 5.47 -2.26 12.31
CA VAL A 81 4.87 -2.91 13.47
C VAL A 81 4.09 -1.86 14.24
N ASP A 82 2.86 -2.21 14.62
CA ASP A 82 2.09 -1.37 15.52
C ASP A 82 2.44 -1.78 16.96
N LEU A 83 3.28 -0.96 17.60
CA LEU A 83 3.80 -1.26 18.93
C LEU A 83 2.72 -1.11 20.02
N TRP A 84 1.59 -0.47 19.72
CA TRP A 84 0.47 -0.28 20.64
C TRP A 84 -0.41 -1.53 20.82
N LEU A 85 -0.11 -2.63 20.12
CA LEU A 85 -0.81 -3.92 20.24
C LEU A 85 0.04 -4.99 20.97
N LEU A 86 1.14 -4.60 21.60
CA LEU A 86 2.02 -5.48 22.38
C LEU A 86 1.72 -5.47 23.89
N ASP A 87 0.65 -4.80 24.31
CA ASP A 87 0.19 -4.73 25.70
C ASP A 87 -0.99 -5.68 25.97
#